data_AF-A0A7I0EU10-F1
#
_entry.id   AF-A0A7I0EU10-F1
#
_cell.length_a   1.000
_cell.length_b   1.000
_cell.length_c   1.000
_cell.angle_alpha   90.00
_cell.angle_beta   90.00
_cell.angle_gamma   90.00
#
_symmetry.space_group_name_H-M   'P 1'
#
loop_
_entity.id
_entity.type
_entity.pdbx_description
1 polymer ?
#
loop_
_entity_poly.entity_id
_entity_poly.type
_entity_poly.pdbx_seq_one_letter_code
_entity_poly.pdbx_strand_id
1 'polypeptide(L)'
;MHHVIPWHRGGKTDTGNGVLLCLHHHHHSIDTSGWEIRMIRGKPRIKAPSCYDPTQTWQPAGEHRAGAPAGPASRPGSRPARPARPARPARPPSA
;
A
#
# COMPACT_ATOMS: atom_id res chain seq x y z
N MET A 1 9.75 3.33 2.57
CA MET A 1 9.22 4.52 1.86
C MET A 1 10.13 4.74 0.66
N HIS A 2 9.56 4.95 -0.53
CA HIS A 2 10.32 5.29 -1.74
C HIS A 2 10.14 6.77 -2.04
N HIS A 3 11.22 7.49 -2.34
CA HIS A 3 11.13 8.89 -2.71
C HIS A 3 10.97 9.03 -4.23
N VAL A 4 10.04 9.87 -4.68
CA VAL A 4 9.89 10.19 -6.11
C VAL A 4 11.11 10.95 -6.62
N ILE A 5 11.57 11.94 -5.86
CA ILE A 5 12.90 12.55 -6.06
C ILE A 5 13.86 11.90 -5.06
N PRO A 6 14.91 11.19 -5.51
CA PRO A 6 15.85 10.54 -4.61
C PRO A 6 16.49 11.52 -3.62
N TRP A 7 16.70 11.08 -2.37
CA TRP A 7 17.30 11.90 -1.31
C TRP A 7 18.66 12.48 -1.72
N HIS A 8 19.49 11.68 -2.41
CA HIS A 8 20.82 12.08 -2.87
C HIS A 8 20.79 13.13 -3.99
N ARG A 9 19.61 13.37 -4.60
CA ARG A 9 19.37 14.44 -5.58
C ARG A 9 18.63 15.65 -4.97
N GLY A 10 18.59 15.75 -3.64
CA GLY A 10 17.94 16.86 -2.92
C GLY A 10 16.44 16.66 -2.67
N GLY A 11 15.91 15.45 -2.86
CA GLY A 11 14.51 15.14 -2.54
C GLY A 11 14.24 15.20 -1.04
N LYS A 12 13.19 15.94 -0.64
CA LYS A 12 12.75 16.04 0.77
C LYS A 12 12.17 14.72 1.26
N THR A 13 12.38 14.41 2.55
CA THR A 13 11.74 13.23 3.16
C THR A 13 10.40 13.66 3.77
N ASP A 14 9.39 13.79 2.92
CA ASP A 14 8.03 14.14 3.32
C ASP A 14 6.99 13.31 2.54
N THR A 15 5.74 13.29 3.03
CA THR A 15 4.63 12.56 2.38
C THR A 15 4.28 13.13 1.00
N GLY A 16 4.72 14.34 0.68
CA GLY A 16 4.60 14.96 -0.65
C GLY A 16 5.65 14.48 -1.65
N ASN A 17 6.72 13.82 -1.19
CA ASN A 17 7.77 13.23 -2.02
C ASN A 17 7.90 11.70 -1.82
N GLY A 18 7.18 11.12 -0.85
CA GLY A 18 7.23 9.70 -0.52
C GLY A 18 6.02 8.92 -1.04
N VAL A 19 6.26 7.75 -1.64
CA VAL A 19 5.25 6.74 -1.97
C VAL A 19 5.54 5.42 -1.26
N LEU A 20 4.48 4.72 -0.84
CA LEU A 20 4.55 3.38 -0.29
C LEU A 20 4.37 2.36 -1.42
N LEU A 21 5.43 1.66 -1.76
CA LEU A 21 5.42 0.62 -2.79
C LEU A 21 5.54 -0.75 -2.14
N CYS A 22 4.76 -1.70 -2.63
CA CYS A 22 4.87 -3.10 -2.23
C CYS A 22 6.17 -3.71 -2.76
N LEU A 23 6.74 -4.70 -2.06
CA LEU A 23 7.96 -5.38 -2.50
C LEU A 23 7.88 -5.88 -3.94
N HIS A 24 6.77 -6.50 -4.36
CA HIS A 24 6.61 -7.03 -5.72
C HIS A 24 6.81 -5.96 -6.80
N HIS A 25 6.22 -4.78 -6.61
CA HIS A 25 6.38 -3.62 -7.51
C HIS A 25 7.70 -2.87 -7.29
N HIS A 26 8.42 -3.15 -6.20
CA HIS A 26 9.75 -2.59 -5.94
C HIS A 26 10.84 -3.45 -6.61
N HIS A 27 10.65 -4.77 -6.70
CA HIS A 27 11.57 -5.68 -7.41
C HIS A 27 11.53 -5.50 -8.93
N HIS A 28 10.36 -5.14 -9.49
CA HIS A 28 10.31 -4.51 -10.81
C HIS A 28 10.79 -3.06 -10.64
N SER A 29 12.10 -2.81 -10.76
CA SER A 29 12.69 -1.48 -10.61
C SER A 29 11.82 -0.44 -11.32
N ILE A 30 11.22 0.46 -10.55
CA ILE A 30 10.34 1.51 -11.07
C ILE A 30 11.14 2.44 -12.00
N ASP A 31 12.41 2.64 -11.67
CA ASP A 31 13.35 3.40 -12.51
C ASP A 31 13.65 2.73 -13.86
N THR A 32 13.53 1.40 -13.98
CA THR A 32 13.86 0.67 -15.23
C THR A 32 12.65 0.18 -16.00
N SER A 33 11.48 0.12 -15.37
CA SER A 33 10.28 -0.47 -15.96
C SER A 33 9.49 0.50 -16.84
N GLY A 34 9.91 1.77 -16.93
CA GLY A 34 9.26 2.82 -17.72
C GLY A 34 8.01 3.40 -17.08
N TRP A 35 7.71 3.03 -15.84
CA TRP A 35 6.61 3.57 -15.06
C TRP A 35 7.04 4.90 -14.42
N GLU A 36 6.29 5.96 -14.67
CA GLU A 36 6.56 7.26 -14.06
C GLU A 36 5.63 7.51 -12.88
N ILE A 37 6.16 8.13 -11.83
CA ILE A 37 5.40 8.51 -10.63
C ILE A 37 5.58 10.01 -10.40
N ARG A 38 4.49 10.70 -10.09
CA ARG A 38 4.52 12.10 -9.64
C ARG A 38 3.58 12.32 -8.48
N MET A 39 3.86 13.35 -7.69
CA MET A 39 3.02 13.73 -6.56
C MET A 39 2.22 14.98 -6.92
N ILE A 40 0.90 14.94 -6.72
CA ILE A 40 0.02 16.10 -6.85
C ILE A 40 -0.74 16.27 -5.54
N ARG A 41 -0.48 17.36 -4.82
CA ARG A 41 -1.13 17.67 -3.52
C ARG A 41 -1.04 16.51 -2.52
N GLY A 42 0.14 15.89 -2.42
CA GLY A 42 0.37 14.73 -1.53
C GLY A 42 -0.23 13.41 -2.00
N LYS A 43 -0.84 13.37 -3.20
CA LYS A 43 -1.37 12.14 -3.79
C LYS A 43 -0.48 11.65 -4.95
N PRO A 44 0.00 10.40 -4.92
CA PRO A 44 0.73 9.83 -6.04
C PRO A 44 -0.18 9.64 -7.25
N ARG A 45 0.35 9.95 -8.42
CA ARG A 45 -0.19 9.57 -9.72
C ARG A 45 0.86 8.77 -10.47
N ILE A 46 0.41 7.77 -11.21
CA ILE A 46 1.24 6.81 -11.92
C ILE A 46 0.92 6.93 -13.41
N LYS A 47 1.94 6.83 -14.25
CA LYS A 47 1.81 6.74 -15.70
C LYS A 47 2.53 5.47 -16.15
N ALA A 48 1.82 4.63 -16.90
CA ALA A 48 2.37 3.40 -17.42
C ALA A 48 3.29 3.67 -18.62
N PRO A 49 4.17 2.73 -19.01
CA PRO A 49 4.94 2.81 -20.25
C PRO A 49 4.03 2.74 -21.47
N SER A 50 4.50 3.24 -22.62
CA SER A 50 3.69 3.33 -23.85
C SER A 50 3.23 1.98 -24.40
N CYS A 51 3.97 0.90 -24.09
CA CYS A 51 3.57 -0.45 -24.44
C CYS A 51 2.35 -0.96 -23.65
N TYR A 52 2.07 -0.38 -22.48
CA TYR A 52 0.99 -0.79 -21.58
C TYR A 52 -0.19 0.19 -21.62
N ASP A 53 0.10 1.49 -21.67
CA ASP A 53 -0.90 2.54 -21.91
C ASP A 53 -0.40 3.45 -23.05
N PRO A 54 -0.92 3.27 -24.28
CA PRO A 54 -0.55 4.11 -25.41
C PRO A 54 -1.00 5.56 -25.23
N THR A 55 -1.98 5.83 -24.35
CA THR A 55 -2.44 7.18 -24.07
C THR A 55 -1.51 7.94 -23.11
N GLN A 56 -0.57 7.24 -22.46
CA GLN A 56 0.40 7.84 -21.54
C GLN A 56 -0.29 8.72 -20.47
N THR A 57 -1.43 8.25 -19.97
CA THR A 57 -2.29 9.06 -19.10
C THR A 57 -1.92 8.88 -17.63
N TRP A 58 -1.85 10.00 -16.90
CA TRP A 58 -1.62 9.99 -15.46
C TRP A 58 -2.85 9.56 -14.67
N GLN A 59 -2.80 8.36 -14.08
CA GLN A 59 -3.86 7.81 -13.25
C GLN A 59 -3.56 8.04 -11.76
N PRO A 60 -4.56 8.31 -10.90
CA PRO A 60 -4.36 8.28 -9.45
C PRO A 60 -3.85 6.90 -9.01
N ALA A 61 -2.88 6.85 -8.10
CA ALA A 61 -2.56 5.59 -7.45
C ALA A 61 -3.72 5.19 -6.52
N GLY A 62 -3.85 3.89 -6.25
CA GLY A 62 -4.86 3.37 -5.32
C GLY A 62 -4.83 4.10 -3.97
N GLU A 63 -6.00 4.33 -3.40
CA GLU A 63 -6.13 5.02 -2.12
C GLU A 63 -5.73 4.09 -0.97
N HIS A 64 -4.96 4.63 -0.02
CA HIS A 64 -4.68 3.90 1.21
C HIS A 64 -5.99 3.80 2.03
N ARG A 65 -6.16 2.70 2.76
CA ARG A 65 -7.41 2.42 3.50
C ARG A 65 -7.89 3.53 4.44
N ALA A 66 -6.99 4.31 5.02
CA ALA A 66 -7.37 5.40 5.92
C ALA A 66 -7.85 6.67 5.17
N GLY A 67 -7.62 6.76 3.86
CA GLY A 67 -8.15 7.81 3.00
C GLY A 67 -9.44 7.43 2.27
N ALA A 68 -9.84 6.14 2.32
CA ALA A 68 -11.13 5.71 1.79
C ALA A 68 -12.24 6.28 2.68
N PRO A 69 -13.32 6.85 2.10
CA PRO A 69 -14.49 7.22 2.89
C PRO A 69 -14.95 5.98 3.65
N ALA A 70 -15.24 6.13 4.95
CA ALA A 70 -15.83 5.06 5.72
C ALA A 70 -17.13 4.63 5.02
N GLY A 71 -17.09 3.47 4.35
CA GLY A 71 -18.29 2.90 3.74
C GLY A 71 -19.37 2.74 4.82
N PRO A 72 -20.67 2.68 4.45
CA PRO A 72 -21.79 2.65 5.39
C PRO A 72 -21.89 1.39 6.30
N ALA A 73 -20.79 0.64 6.48
CA ALA A 73 -20.74 -0.58 7.28
C ALA A 73 -20.03 -0.38 8.63
N SER A 74 -20.41 0.66 9.38
CA SER A 74 -20.08 0.78 10.80
C SER A 74 -21.32 1.15 11.61
N ARG A 75 -22.39 0.36 11.46
CA ARG A 75 -23.36 0.21 12.55
C ARG A 75 -22.74 -0.78 13.55
N PRO A 76 -22.59 -0.45 14.84
CA PRO A 76 -22.17 -1.42 15.85
C PRO A 76 -23.34 -2.38 16.12
N GLY A 77 -23.54 -3.35 15.22
CA GLY A 77 -24.50 -4.43 15.36
C GLY A 77 -23.77 -5.73 15.66
N SER A 78 -23.83 -6.14 16.93
CA SER A 78 -23.63 -7.50 17.45
C SER A 78 -22.64 -8.40 16.71
N ARG A 79 -21.35 -8.31 17.05
CA ARG A 79 -20.43 -9.44 16.84
C ARG A 79 -20.94 -10.62 17.67
N PRO A 80 -21.27 -11.78 17.09
CA PRO A 80 -21.54 -12.96 17.91
C PRO A 80 -20.26 -13.33 18.68
N ALA A 81 -20.41 -13.66 19.96
CA ALA A 81 -19.32 -14.10 20.79
C ALA A 81 -18.66 -15.34 20.16
N ARG A 82 -17.33 -15.28 19.97
CA ARG A 82 -16.56 -16.48 19.58
C ARG A 82 -16.75 -17.54 20.67
N PRO A 83 -17.09 -18.80 20.34
CA PRO A 83 -17.09 -19.86 21.32
C PRO A 83 -15.67 -20.05 21.88
N ALA A 84 -15.58 -20.31 23.18
CA ALA A 84 -14.32 -20.59 23.85
C ALA A 84 -13.68 -21.84 23.24
N ARG A 85 -12.37 -21.78 22.93
CA ARG A 85 -11.61 -22.98 22.54
C ARG A 85 -11.57 -23.92 23.74
N PRO A 86 -11.81 -25.23 23.57
CA PRO A 86 -11.62 -26.19 24.65
C PRO A 86 -10.14 -26.21 25.09
N ALA A 87 -9.92 -26.37 26.40
CA ALA A 87 -8.59 -26.51 26.96
C ALA A 87 -7.90 -27.77 26.42
N ARG A 88 -6.63 -27.66 26.04
CA ARG A 88 -5.82 -28.82 25.65
C ARG A 88 -5.55 -29.66 26.92
N PRO A 89 -5.67 -30.99 26.87
CA PRO A 89 -5.31 -31.83 28.00
C PRO A 89 -3.82 -31.72 28.30
N ALA A 90 -3.48 -31.80 29.58
CA ALA A 90 -2.10 -31.78 30.05
C ALA A 90 -1.35 -33.02 29.53
N ARG A 91 -0.09 -32.81 29.15
CA ARG A 91 0.81 -33.85 28.65
C ARG A 91 1.34 -34.65 29.86
N PRO A 92 1.27 -36.00 29.87
CA PRO A 92 1.80 -36.77 30.99
C PRO A 92 3.34 -36.66 31.08
N PRO A 93 3.93 -36.78 32.28
CA PRO A 93 5.37 -36.75 32.45
C PRO A 93 6.03 -37.98 31.83
N SER A 94 7.18 -37.77 31.18
CA SER A 94 8.03 -38.84 30.67
C SER A 94 8.71 -39.56 31.83
N ALA A 95 8.67 -40.90 31.81
CA ALA A 95 9.45 -41.79 32.67
C ALA A 95 10.91 -41.84 32.22
#